data_AF-A0A369T9H3-F1
#
_entry.id   AF-A0A369T9H3-F1
#
_cell.length_a   1.000
_cell.length_b   1.000
_cell.length_c   1.000
_cell.angle_alpha   90.00
_cell.angle_beta   90.00
_cell.angle_gamma   90.00
#
_symmetry.space_group_name_H-M   'P 1'
#
loop_
_entity.id
_entity.type
_entity.pdbx_description
1 polymer ?
#
loop_
_entity_poly.entity_id
_entity_poly.type
_entity_poly.pdbx_seq_one_letter_code
_entity_poly.pdbx_strand_id
1 'polypeptide(L)' 'MIFWEIFSYAAWALAALLLGWMLLDLIKVSKDYSEEFLLSAREGADELLQQDHAQGGKK' A
#
# COMPACT_ATOMS: atom_id res chain seq x y z
N MET A 1 32.83 18.60 13.62
CA MET A 1 31.82 19.33 12.82
C MET A 1 31.49 18.54 11.55
N ILE A 2 32.44 18.33 10.63
CA ILE A 2 32.26 17.62 9.35
C ILE A 2 31.62 16.22 9.44
N PHE A 3 31.96 15.39 10.44
CA PHE A 3 31.40 14.04 10.56
C PHE A 3 29.87 14.04 10.68
N TRP A 4 29.32 14.92 11.53
CA TRP A 4 27.88 15.03 11.74
C TRP A 4 27.17 15.67 10.55
N GLU A 5 27.82 16.60 9.85
CA GLU A 5 27.30 17.23 8.63
C GLU A 5 27.14 16.21 7.50
N ILE A 6 28.18 15.39 7.25
CA ILE A 6 28.12 14.32 6.24
C ILE A 6 26.99 13.34 6.56
N PHE A 7 26.86 12.94 7.83
CA PHE A 7 25.80 12.01 8.24
C PHE A 7 24.40 12.63 8.07
N SER A 8 24.26 13.92 8.37
CA SER A 8 23.02 14.66 8.18
C SER A 8 22.63 14.73 6.70
N TYR A 9 23.57 15.04 5.81
CA TYR A 9 23.32 15.05 4.37
C TYR A 9 22.99 13.65 3.83
N ALA A 10 23.67 12.61 4.32
CA ALA A 10 23.36 11.24 3.95
C ALA A 10 21.93 10.84 4.38
N ALA A 11 21.52 11.20 5.60
CA ALA A 11 20.17 10.96 6.08
C ALA A 11 19.11 11.69 5.23
N TRP A 12 19.35 12.95 4.88
CA TRP A 12 18.48 13.71 3.99
C TRP A 12 18.40 13.11 2.59
N ALA A 13 19.52 12.66 2.03
CA ALA A 13 19.54 12.00 0.72
C ALA A 13 18.74 10.70 0.75
N LEU A 14 18.89 9.88 1.79
CA LEU A 14 18.11 8.65 1.98
C LEU A 14 16.62 8.94 2.13
N ALA A 15 16.26 9.95 2.91
CA ALA A 15 14.86 10.37 3.06
C ALA A 15 14.25 10.81 1.72
N ALA A 16 14.98 11.59 0.92
CA ALA A 16 14.54 12.02 -0.41
C ALA A 16 14.37 10.83 -1.37
N LEU A 17 15.28 9.86 -1.34
CA LEU A 17 15.18 8.63 -2.13
C LEU A 17 13.96 7.79 -1.74
N LEU A 18 13.72 7.61 -0.44
CA LEU A 18 12.55 6.89 0.06
C LEU A 18 11.25 7.58 -0.34
N LEU A 19 11.17 8.91 -0.17
CA LEU A 19 10.01 9.68 -0.59
C LEU A 19 9.78 9.56 -2.10
N GLY A 20 10.83 9.69 -2.90
CA GLY A 20 10.76 9.50 -4.35
C GLY A 20 10.25 8.10 -4.73
N TRP A 21 10.74 7.06 -4.05
CA TRP A 21 10.27 5.69 -4.27
C TRP A 21 8.79 5.53 -3.91
N MET A 22 8.35 6.06 -2.76
CA MET A 22 6.94 6.04 -2.37
C MET A 22 6.03 6.75 -3.37
N LEU A 23 6.47 7.88 -3.94
CA LEU A 23 5.69 8.58 -4.96
C LEU A 23 5.59 7.79 -6.26
N LEU A 24 6.67 7.14 -6.69
CA LEU A 24 6.63 6.25 -7.86
C LEU A 24 5.71 5.06 -7.61
N ASP A 25 5.76 4.48 -6.42
CA ASP A 25 4.88 3.38 -6.01
C ASP A 25 3.42 3.82 -5.99
N LEU A 26 3.11 4.98 -5.40
CA LEU A 26 1.78 5.57 -5.40
C LEU A 26 1.22 5.74 -6.83
N ILE A 27 2.02 6.32 -7.73
CA ILE A 27 1.63 6.52 -9.13
C ILE A 27 1.41 5.17 -9.83
N LYS A 28 2.26 4.18 -9.56
CA LYS A 28 2.13 2.84 -10.12
C LYS A 28 0.85 2.16 -9.64
N VAL A 29 0.60 2.13 -8.34
CA VAL A 29 -0.60 1.52 -7.73
C VAL A 29 -1.87 2.21 -8.25
N SER A 30 -1.88 3.54 -8.32
CA SER A 30 -3.02 4.30 -8.86
C SER A 30 -3.32 3.98 -10.34
N LYS A 31 -2.31 3.57 -11.12
CA LYS A 31 -2.48 3.16 -12.52
C LYS A 31 -2.89 1.71 -12.68
N ASP A 32 -2.34 0.82 -11.84
CA ASP A 32 -2.53 -0.62 -11.97
C ASP A 32 -3.87 -1.09 -11.36
N TYR A 33 -4.43 -0.34 -10.41
CA TYR A 33 -5.65 -0.68 -9.69
C TYR A 33 -6.72 0.41 -9.83
N SER A 34 -8.00 0.01 -9.96
CA SER A 34 -9.12 0.95 -10.01
C SER A 34 -9.43 1.54 -8.64
N GLU A 35 -9.96 2.77 -8.61
CA GLU A 35 -10.41 3.43 -7.38
C GLU A 35 -11.46 2.61 -6.63
N GLU A 36 -12.38 1.96 -7.35
CA GLU A 36 -13.37 1.07 -6.73
C GLU A 36 -12.69 -0.09 -6.00
N PHE A 37 -11.63 -0.67 -6.57
CA PHE A 37 -10.87 -1.72 -5.91
C PHE A 37 -10.09 -1.20 -4.70
N LEU A 38 -9.38 -0.08 -4.84
CA LEU A 38 -8.56 0.52 -3.77
C LEU A 38 -9.40 1.02 -2.57
N LEU A 39 -10.61 1.52 -2.84
CA LEU A 39 -11.55 1.98 -1.80
C LEU A 39 -12.52 0.88 -1.36
N SER A 40 -12.50 -0.28 -2.01
CA SER A 40 -13.33 -1.39 -1.56
C SER A 40 -12.79 -1.88 -0.22
N ALA A 41 -13.60 -1.71 0.84
CA ALA A 41 -13.41 -2.40 2.11
C ALA A 41 -13.73 -3.90 1.97
N ARG A 42 -13.18 -4.53 0.93
CA ARG A 42 -13.49 -5.88 0.46
C ARG A 42 -12.62 -6.94 1.15
N GLU A 43 -11.75 -6.52 2.05
CA GLU A 43 -10.90 -7.38 2.89
C GLU A 43 -11.70 -8.41 3.72
N GLY A 44 -13.03 -8.30 3.80
CA GLY A 44 -13.93 -9.34 4.33
C GLY A 44 -15.11 -9.74 3.42
N ALA A 45 -15.25 -9.19 2.22
CA ALA A 45 -16.41 -9.48 1.38
C ALA A 45 -16.30 -10.83 0.65
N ASP A 46 -15.10 -11.22 0.24
CA ASP A 46 -14.88 -12.55 -0.36
C ASP A 46 -15.04 -13.65 0.72
N GLU A 47 -14.72 -13.36 1.98
CA GLU A 47 -14.98 -14.24 3.12
C GLU A 47 -16.49 -14.37 3.42
N LEU A 48 -17.25 -13.27 3.36
CA LEU A 48 -18.71 -13.25 3.52
C LEU A 48 -19.43 -14.03 2.41
N LEU A 49 -19.03 -13.87 1.15
CA LEU A 49 -19.57 -14.65 0.03
C LEU A 49 -19.27 -16.14 0.19
N GLN A 50 -18.07 -16.49 0.68
CA GLN A 50 -17.70 -17.88 0.95
C GLN A 50 -18.48 -18.50 2.13
N GLN A 51 -18.82 -17.71 3.16
CA GLN A 51 -19.70 -18.15 4.26
C GLN A 51 -21.15 -18.40 3.81
N ASP A 52 -21.72 -17.54 2.95
CA ASP A 52 -23.09 -17.69 2.46
C ASP A 52 -23.24 -18.98 1.61
N HIS A 53 -22.26 -19.28 0.77
CA HIS A 53 -22.21 -20.54 0.03
C HIS A 53 -22.03 -21.78 0.93
N ALA A 54 -21.33 -21.66 2.07
CA ALA A 54 -21.17 -22.74 3.04
C ALA A 54 -22.42 -22.96 3.92
N GLN A 55 -23.18 -21.91 4.24
CA GLN A 55 -24.43 -22.00 5.02
C GLN A 55 -25.65 -22.39 4.16
N GLY A 56 -25.68 -22.00 2.88
CA GLY A 56 -26.78 -22.33 1.96
C GLY A 56 -26.91 -23.82 1.61
N GLY A 57 -25.93 -24.66 1.94
CA GLY A 57 -25.95 -26.12 1.76
C GLY A 57 -26.66 -26.91 2.85
N LYS A 58 -27.20 -26.25 3.89
CA LYS A 58 -28.04 -26.87 4.93
C LYS A 58 -29.48 -26.39 4.79
N LYS A 59 -30.16 -26.80 3.73
CA LYS A 59 -31.62 -26.81 3.66
C LYS A 59 -32.10 -28.26 3.60
#